data_AF-A0A9Q8QAG2-F1
#
_entry.id   AF-A0A9Q8QAG2-F1
#
_cell.length_a   1.000
_cell.length_b   1.000
_cell.length_c   1.000
_cell.angle_alpha   90.00
_cell.angle_beta   90.00
_cell.angle_gamma   90.00
#
_symmetry.space_group_name_H-M   'P 1'
#
loop_
_entity.id
_entity.type
_entity.pdbx_description
1 polymer ?
#
loop_
_entity_poly.entity_id
_entity_poly.type
_entity_poly.pdbx_seq_one_letter_code
_entity_poly.pdbx_strand_id
1 'polypeptide(L)'
;MLRLASGTVDLTTIESMCLLSYSSFIDGNFHLGQFHLGLAFQLCRTAMLDLESVYTVDDPNTERKKRLFWSLQLLEQFYGRQNGLLSIPTDRWRPYHTQSQSSDRGELDHKAPPLPRDELGCADPDESGIWNTSVHLAWVWSQVRKYVSNCAHNILKEPWRHDSMYAKVLSDFMEIENRIPICHRYDSAKFYKRKVEELKVNRDYWAPWLKEQFTYHAIPTVLNHPFLYIVGAQHNPNLAIPNTFWRRSSELALLHATWIARMIDMAVDKQVPLADPFFGHAAAIAATVHLYYCCAAAPRLKYKSNTDFVKCKRFLKRFVHTSAACKALDRNLDKMTRMAAGPESMDMEDWMPSKIYLSVPLMWEILQFSFTDDSHEASTAGLLDASLTPPVAADDASEGSTLEIIVATSPEISINTADGGQEAPTMSFKASSHSHSARDSPWSTYRDEDSLAFHFTPWLYADSSQFISMGDMGYYDTQPAMGESRSMAWWEGDNFSNIMFNHF
;
A
#
# COMPACT_ATOMS: atom_id res chain seq x y z
N MET A 1 9.42 -16.61 -26.64
CA MET A 1 9.86 -18.01 -26.40
C MET A 1 10.93 -18.48 -27.38
N LEU A 2 10.74 -18.40 -28.71
CA LEU A 2 11.77 -18.83 -29.67
C LEU A 2 13.15 -18.16 -29.45
N ARG A 3 13.19 -16.85 -29.23
CA ARG A 3 14.43 -16.10 -28.92
C ARG A 3 15.16 -16.60 -27.66
N LEU A 4 14.41 -17.08 -26.66
CA LEU A 4 14.97 -17.66 -25.45
C LEU A 4 15.63 -19.01 -25.75
N ALA A 5 14.92 -19.86 -26.51
CA ALA A 5 15.41 -21.17 -26.91
C ALA A 5 16.64 -21.11 -27.84
N SER A 6 16.71 -20.09 -28.71
CA SER A 6 17.85 -19.89 -29.61
C SER A 6 19.00 -19.08 -29.00
N GLY A 7 18.88 -18.61 -27.76
CA GLY A 7 19.89 -17.75 -27.11
C GLY A 7 20.05 -16.37 -27.75
N THR A 8 19.07 -15.91 -28.54
CA THR A 8 19.07 -14.60 -29.22
C THR A 8 18.23 -13.59 -28.46
N VAL A 9 18.42 -13.52 -27.13
CA VAL A 9 17.67 -12.64 -26.23
C VAL A 9 18.12 -11.20 -26.41
N ASP A 10 17.17 -10.30 -26.54
CA ASP A 10 17.38 -8.85 -26.59
C ASP A 10 16.54 -8.14 -25.52
N LEU A 11 16.66 -6.81 -25.45
CA LEU A 11 15.92 -6.00 -24.47
C LEU A 11 14.40 -6.17 -24.62
N THR A 12 13.89 -6.21 -25.86
CA THR A 12 12.45 -6.41 -26.13
C THR A 12 11.93 -7.75 -25.64
N THR A 13 12.79 -8.76 -25.59
CA THR A 13 12.45 -10.08 -25.05
C THR A 13 12.21 -9.99 -23.53
N ILE A 14 13.03 -9.25 -22.80
CA ILE A 14 12.87 -9.06 -21.35
C ILE A 14 11.66 -8.15 -21.06
N GLU A 15 11.43 -7.10 -21.85
CA GLU A 15 10.22 -6.27 -21.77
C GLU A 15 8.94 -7.07 -21.98
N SER A 16 8.96 -7.99 -22.96
CA SER A 16 7.84 -8.90 -23.21
C SER A 16 7.60 -9.82 -22.01
N MET A 17 8.66 -10.31 -21.35
CA MET A 17 8.52 -11.09 -20.11
C MET A 17 7.94 -10.26 -18.97
N CYS A 18 8.31 -8.98 -18.85
CA CYS A 18 7.73 -8.05 -17.87
C CYS A 18 6.22 -7.92 -18.07
N LEU A 19 5.77 -7.66 -19.30
CA LEU A 19 4.35 -7.56 -19.65
C LEU A 19 3.59 -8.87 -19.43
N LEU A 20 4.17 -10.01 -19.82
CA LEU A 20 3.57 -11.33 -19.60
C LEU A 20 3.45 -11.65 -18.11
N SER A 21 4.42 -11.25 -17.30
CA SER A 21 4.34 -11.39 -15.83
C SER A 21 3.16 -10.59 -15.29
N TYR A 22 3.04 -9.33 -15.70
CA TYR A 22 1.96 -8.46 -15.26
C TYR A 22 0.58 -8.97 -15.69
N SER A 23 0.43 -9.39 -16.95
CA SER A 23 -0.82 -10.01 -17.46
C SER A 23 -1.21 -11.23 -16.62
N SER A 24 -0.27 -12.15 -16.38
CA SER A 24 -0.55 -13.34 -15.56
C SER A 24 -1.00 -12.99 -14.14
N PHE A 25 -0.46 -11.93 -13.53
CA PHE A 25 -0.91 -11.47 -12.21
C PHE A 25 -2.33 -10.88 -12.26
N ILE A 26 -2.68 -10.12 -13.30
CA ILE A 26 -4.05 -9.62 -13.54
C ILE A 26 -5.02 -10.79 -13.69
N ASP A 27 -4.63 -11.80 -14.46
CA ASP A 27 -5.40 -13.01 -14.74
C ASP A 27 -5.44 -13.99 -13.55
N GLY A 28 -4.85 -13.64 -12.41
CA GLY A 28 -4.83 -14.49 -11.21
C GLY A 28 -3.95 -15.73 -11.31
N ASN A 29 -3.19 -15.91 -12.39
CA ASN A 29 -2.23 -16.99 -12.54
C ASN A 29 -0.87 -16.60 -11.94
N PHE A 30 -0.83 -16.49 -10.61
CA PHE A 30 0.35 -16.03 -9.86
C PHE A 30 1.58 -16.91 -10.10
N HIS A 31 1.41 -18.22 -10.22
CA HIS A 31 2.52 -19.13 -10.49
C HIS A 31 3.17 -18.87 -11.85
N LEU A 32 2.35 -18.69 -12.89
CA LEU A 32 2.85 -18.35 -14.22
C LEU A 32 3.48 -16.94 -14.23
N GLY A 33 2.87 -15.97 -13.55
CA GLY A 33 3.43 -14.62 -13.40
C GLY A 33 4.79 -14.62 -12.70
N GLN A 34 4.92 -15.35 -11.60
CA GLN A 34 6.19 -15.53 -10.88
C GLN A 34 7.24 -16.26 -11.73
N PHE A 35 6.83 -17.22 -12.55
CA PHE A 35 7.74 -17.90 -13.48
C PHE A 35 8.30 -16.93 -14.53
N HIS A 36 7.44 -16.17 -15.21
CA HIS A 36 7.86 -15.16 -16.19
C HIS A 36 8.78 -14.11 -15.54
N LEU A 37 8.43 -13.67 -14.32
CA LEU A 37 9.20 -12.68 -13.57
C LEU A 37 10.58 -13.21 -13.15
N GLY A 38 10.63 -14.44 -12.62
CA GLY A 38 11.87 -15.11 -12.24
C GLY A 38 12.80 -15.34 -13.44
N LEU A 39 12.22 -15.71 -14.60
CA LEU A 39 12.96 -15.83 -15.85
C LEU A 39 13.51 -14.47 -16.30
N ALA A 40 12.71 -13.41 -16.26
CA ALA A 40 13.15 -12.06 -16.58
C ALA A 40 14.33 -11.62 -15.69
N PHE A 41 14.26 -11.85 -14.38
CA PHE A 41 15.38 -11.57 -13.47
C PHE A 41 16.62 -12.40 -13.76
N GLN A 42 16.47 -13.65 -14.21
CA GLN A 42 17.63 -14.45 -14.62
C GLN A 42 18.29 -13.87 -15.87
N LEU A 43 17.50 -13.36 -16.82
CA LEU A 43 18.02 -12.67 -18.01
C LEU A 43 18.69 -11.34 -17.64
N CYS A 44 18.10 -10.56 -16.71
CA CYS A 44 18.72 -9.35 -16.18
C CYS A 44 20.08 -9.64 -15.56
N ARG A 45 20.18 -10.66 -14.69
CA ARG A 45 21.45 -11.10 -14.09
C ARG A 45 22.47 -11.52 -15.15
N THR A 46 22.04 -12.25 -16.17
CA THR A 46 22.90 -12.68 -17.28
C THR A 46 23.43 -11.49 -18.09
N ALA A 47 22.59 -10.46 -18.27
CA ALA A 47 22.95 -9.20 -18.91
C ALA A 47 23.55 -8.16 -17.95
N MET A 48 23.80 -8.54 -16.69
CA MET A 48 24.33 -7.68 -15.61
C MET A 48 23.49 -6.40 -15.34
N LEU A 49 22.21 -6.40 -15.72
CA LEU A 49 21.31 -5.24 -15.53
C LEU A 49 21.02 -4.95 -14.05
N ASP A 50 21.36 -5.86 -13.14
CA ASP A 50 21.27 -5.69 -11.69
C ASP A 50 22.50 -5.00 -11.08
N LEU A 51 23.47 -4.58 -11.90
CA LEU A 51 24.70 -3.91 -11.46
C LEU A 51 24.76 -2.47 -11.98
N GLU A 52 25.11 -1.51 -11.12
CA GLU A 52 25.30 -0.11 -11.50
C GLU A 52 26.32 0.07 -12.63
N SER A 53 27.39 -0.73 -12.64
CA SER A 53 28.50 -0.61 -13.60
C SER A 53 28.11 -0.79 -15.06
N VAL A 54 26.96 -1.40 -15.35
CA VAL A 54 26.46 -1.60 -16.72
C VAL A 54 25.84 -0.34 -17.32
N TYR A 55 25.46 0.62 -16.47
CA TYR A 55 24.76 1.82 -16.90
C TYR A 55 25.75 2.94 -17.21
N THR A 56 26.21 2.99 -18.47
CA THR A 56 27.10 4.05 -18.96
C THR A 56 26.30 5.25 -19.50
N VAL A 57 26.89 6.44 -19.45
CA VAL A 57 26.25 7.67 -19.94
C VAL A 57 26.07 7.64 -21.47
N ASP A 58 26.93 6.92 -22.18
CA ASP A 58 26.95 6.89 -23.65
C ASP A 58 26.02 5.85 -24.27
N ASP A 59 25.44 4.93 -23.49
CA ASP A 59 24.49 3.94 -24.02
C ASP A 59 23.10 4.58 -24.24
N PRO A 60 22.61 4.67 -25.49
CA PRO A 60 21.31 5.26 -25.78
C PRO A 60 20.14 4.49 -25.14
N ASN A 61 20.35 3.25 -24.71
CA ASN A 61 19.34 2.42 -24.04
C ASN A 61 19.40 2.48 -22.51
N THR A 62 20.30 3.27 -21.91
CA THR A 62 20.51 3.31 -20.45
C THR A 62 19.21 3.54 -19.68
N GLU A 63 18.43 4.57 -20.04
CA GLU A 63 17.17 4.87 -19.35
C GLU A 63 16.10 3.79 -19.56
N ARG A 64 16.09 3.17 -20.75
CA ARG A 64 15.19 2.06 -21.07
C ARG A 64 15.50 0.83 -20.22
N LYS A 65 16.78 0.49 -20.07
CA LYS A 65 17.26 -0.61 -19.21
C LYS A 65 16.90 -0.39 -17.74
N LYS A 66 17.12 0.84 -17.22
CA LYS A 66 16.76 1.20 -15.84
C LYS A 66 15.27 1.03 -15.59
N ARG A 67 14.42 1.59 -16.47
CA ARG A 67 12.96 1.47 -16.35
C ARG A 67 12.52 0.01 -16.39
N LEU A 68 13.09 -0.81 -17.27
CA LEU A 68 12.77 -2.23 -17.33
C LEU A 68 13.13 -2.96 -16.03
N PHE A 69 14.37 -2.80 -15.55
CA PHE A 69 14.82 -3.44 -14.32
C PHE A 69 13.93 -3.07 -13.13
N TRP A 70 13.68 -1.78 -12.93
CA TRP A 70 12.87 -1.30 -11.82
C TRP A 70 11.37 -1.61 -12.00
N SER A 71 10.87 -1.78 -13.23
CA SER A 71 9.51 -2.29 -13.47
C SER A 71 9.35 -3.75 -13.05
N LEU A 72 10.35 -4.60 -13.35
CA LEU A 72 10.38 -5.97 -12.84
C LEU A 72 10.45 -5.99 -11.31
N GLN A 73 11.23 -5.08 -10.72
CA GLN A 73 11.31 -4.93 -9.27
C GLN A 73 9.98 -4.49 -8.65
N LEU A 74 9.22 -3.58 -9.28
CA LEU A 74 7.87 -3.22 -8.86
C LEU A 74 6.94 -4.44 -8.88
N LEU A 75 6.99 -5.25 -9.94
CA LEU A 75 6.19 -6.48 -10.00
C LEU A 75 6.55 -7.46 -8.87
N GLU A 76 7.84 -7.63 -8.57
CA GLU A 76 8.30 -8.45 -7.44
C GLU A 76 7.79 -7.88 -6.10
N GLN A 77 7.83 -6.56 -5.94
CA GLN A 77 7.40 -5.85 -4.73
C GLN A 77 5.88 -5.86 -4.49
N PHE A 78 5.06 -6.02 -5.53
CA PHE A 78 3.60 -6.12 -5.40
C PHE A 78 3.06 -7.57 -5.48
N TYR A 79 3.69 -8.44 -6.26
CA TYR A 79 3.18 -9.77 -6.61
C TYR A 79 4.16 -10.93 -6.42
N GLY A 80 5.43 -10.61 -6.14
CA GLY A 80 6.48 -11.61 -5.86
C GLY A 80 6.22 -12.44 -4.61
N ARG A 81 6.95 -13.54 -4.48
CA ARG A 81 6.81 -14.52 -3.39
C ARG A 81 7.51 -14.02 -2.12
N GLN A 82 6.82 -14.06 -0.98
CA GLN A 82 7.34 -13.53 0.29
C GLN A 82 8.25 -14.48 1.08
N ASN A 83 8.16 -15.79 0.79
CA ASN A 83 8.76 -16.84 1.59
C ASN A 83 9.52 -17.87 0.75
N GLY A 84 10.31 -18.70 1.43
CA GLY A 84 11.08 -19.79 0.83
C GLY A 84 12.51 -19.38 0.48
N LEU A 85 13.39 -20.38 0.38
CA LEU A 85 14.82 -20.19 0.18
C LEU A 85 15.18 -19.43 -1.11
N LEU A 86 14.34 -19.57 -2.14
CA LEU A 86 14.53 -18.93 -3.44
C LEU A 86 13.87 -17.55 -3.55
N SER A 87 13.14 -17.11 -2.52
CA SER A 87 12.61 -15.73 -2.49
C SER A 87 13.75 -14.74 -2.39
N ILE A 88 13.65 -13.62 -3.09
CA ILE A 88 14.70 -12.62 -3.06
C ILE A 88 14.55 -11.83 -1.76
N PRO A 89 15.59 -11.72 -0.91
CA PRO A 89 15.46 -11.00 0.35
C PRO A 89 15.09 -9.54 0.11
N THR A 90 13.97 -9.12 0.68
CA THR A 90 13.39 -7.78 0.54
C THR A 90 14.38 -6.67 0.93
N ASP A 91 15.26 -6.94 1.89
CA ASP A 91 16.25 -5.98 2.42
C ASP A 91 17.38 -5.67 1.42
N ARG A 92 17.65 -6.58 0.46
CA ARG A 92 18.72 -6.38 -0.54
C ARG A 92 18.41 -5.25 -1.53
N TRP A 93 17.15 -4.87 -1.66
CA TRP A 93 16.69 -3.93 -2.67
C TRP A 93 16.23 -2.60 -2.11
N ARG A 94 16.63 -2.24 -0.88
CA ARG A 94 16.30 -0.94 -0.31
C ARG A 94 16.93 0.15 -1.19
N PRO A 95 16.16 0.97 -1.91
CA PRO A 95 16.75 1.78 -2.99
C PRO A 95 17.60 2.96 -2.50
N TYR A 96 17.65 3.23 -1.19
CA TYR A 96 18.39 4.34 -0.59
C TYR A 96 19.77 4.00 -0.04
N HIS A 97 20.05 2.74 0.31
CA HIS A 97 21.39 2.38 0.78
C HIS A 97 22.46 2.43 -0.33
N THR A 98 22.03 2.61 -1.58
CA THR A 98 22.90 2.71 -2.74
C THR A 98 23.47 4.10 -3.00
N GLN A 99 22.90 5.18 -2.42
CA GLN A 99 23.37 6.55 -2.67
C GLN A 99 24.31 7.10 -1.57
N SER A 100 24.29 6.55 -0.34
CA SER A 100 24.92 7.19 0.83
C SER A 100 25.94 6.33 1.59
N GLN A 101 26.65 5.40 0.94
CA GLN A 101 27.88 4.82 1.51
C GLN A 101 29.08 5.12 0.62
N SER A 102 29.48 6.39 0.64
CA SER A 102 30.90 6.72 0.51
C SER A 102 31.54 6.59 1.88
N SER A 103 32.67 5.90 1.92
CA SER A 103 33.60 5.67 3.04
C SER A 103 33.29 4.48 3.95
N ASP A 104 34.04 3.41 3.69
CA ASP A 104 34.61 2.46 4.65
C ASP A 104 33.96 1.07 4.74
N ARG A 105 34.13 0.26 3.68
CA ARG A 105 34.39 -1.18 3.75
C ARG A 105 34.89 -1.71 2.39
N GLY A 106 36.06 -2.33 2.39
CA GLY A 106 36.70 -2.92 1.20
C GLY A 106 36.07 -4.24 0.73
N GLU A 107 34.75 -4.29 0.60
CA GLU A 107 34.06 -5.35 -0.15
C GLU A 107 33.69 -4.79 -1.52
N LEU A 108 33.74 -5.63 -2.56
CA LEU A 108 33.25 -5.31 -3.90
C LEU A 108 31.76 -4.98 -3.80
N ASP A 109 31.44 -3.72 -3.51
CA ASP A 109 30.09 -3.28 -3.23
C ASP A 109 29.32 -3.29 -4.56
N HIS A 110 28.55 -4.36 -4.78
CA HIS A 110 27.66 -4.52 -5.91
C HIS A 110 26.52 -3.50 -5.76
N LYS A 111 26.80 -2.25 -6.15
CA LYS A 111 25.82 -1.17 -6.12
C LYS A 111 24.66 -1.51 -7.06
N ALA A 112 23.44 -1.38 -6.54
CA ALA A 112 22.22 -1.60 -7.29
C ALA A 112 22.07 -0.58 -8.45
N PRO A 113 21.27 -0.88 -9.47
CA PRO A 113 21.07 -0.01 -10.61
C PRO A 113 20.61 1.40 -10.21
N PRO A 114 21.03 2.46 -10.91
CA PRO A 114 20.49 3.79 -10.68
C PRO A 114 18.98 3.80 -10.96
N LEU A 115 18.24 4.63 -10.23
CA LEU A 115 16.86 4.93 -10.60
C LEU A 115 16.82 5.62 -11.98
N PRO A 116 15.77 5.38 -12.79
CA PRO A 116 15.60 6.09 -14.05
C PRO A 116 15.35 7.58 -13.79
N ARG A 117 15.67 8.42 -14.79
CA ARG A 117 15.27 9.82 -14.79
C ARG A 117 13.75 9.90 -14.88
N ASP A 118 13.19 10.65 -13.95
CA ASP A 118 11.77 10.95 -13.88
C ASP A 118 11.58 12.42 -13.55
N GLU A 119 11.18 13.17 -14.57
CA GLU A 119 10.96 14.62 -14.51
C GLU A 119 9.46 14.94 -14.34
N LEU A 120 8.61 13.93 -14.14
CA LEU A 120 7.16 14.11 -14.08
C LEU A 120 6.73 14.77 -12.76
N GLY A 121 6.28 16.01 -12.86
CA GLY A 121 5.70 16.76 -11.74
C GLY A 121 6.72 17.38 -10.79
N CYS A 122 8.01 17.34 -11.13
CA CYS A 122 9.09 18.00 -10.41
C CYS A 122 9.35 19.40 -10.99
N ALA A 123 9.53 20.40 -10.11
CA ALA A 123 9.95 21.73 -10.51
C ALA A 123 11.47 21.89 -10.48
N ASP A 124 12.13 21.11 -9.62
CA ASP A 124 13.58 21.05 -9.48
C ASP A 124 14.10 19.75 -10.13
N PRO A 125 15.10 19.82 -11.02
CA PRO A 125 15.71 18.63 -11.63
C PRO A 125 16.36 17.67 -10.62
N ASP A 126 16.67 18.12 -9.40
CA ASP A 126 17.23 17.28 -8.33
C ASP A 126 16.16 16.56 -7.48
N GLU A 127 14.86 16.90 -7.65
CA GLU A 127 13.77 16.23 -6.96
C GLU A 127 13.42 14.88 -7.62
N SER A 128 13.09 13.89 -6.79
CA SER A 128 12.68 12.56 -7.25
C SER A 128 11.27 12.58 -7.83
N GLY A 129 11.10 12.26 -9.11
CA GLY A 129 9.78 12.15 -9.74
C GLY A 129 8.86 11.07 -9.14
N ILE A 130 7.57 11.16 -9.49
CA ILE A 130 6.47 10.36 -8.93
C ILE A 130 6.65 8.85 -9.11
N TRP A 131 7.32 8.43 -10.17
CA TRP A 131 7.61 7.03 -10.43
C TRP A 131 8.69 6.51 -9.48
N ASN A 132 9.73 7.30 -9.25
CA ASN A 132 10.80 6.96 -8.33
C ASN A 132 10.29 6.89 -6.88
N THR A 133 9.44 7.84 -6.46
CA THR A 133 8.79 7.78 -5.14
C THR A 133 7.90 6.54 -5.00
N SER A 134 7.18 6.16 -6.06
CA SER A 134 6.39 4.94 -6.11
C SER A 134 7.23 3.67 -5.92
N VAL A 135 8.45 3.60 -6.48
CA VAL A 135 9.39 2.47 -6.28
C VAL A 135 9.78 2.32 -4.80
N HIS A 136 10.01 3.44 -4.11
CA HIS A 136 10.35 3.42 -2.70
C HIS A 136 9.18 2.94 -1.84
N LEU A 137 7.96 3.44 -2.08
CA LEU A 137 6.78 2.97 -1.36
C LEU A 137 6.43 1.52 -1.66
N ALA A 138 6.62 1.06 -2.89
CA ALA A 138 6.46 -0.33 -3.27
C ALA A 138 7.44 -1.25 -2.51
N TRP A 139 8.67 -0.80 -2.26
CA TRP A 139 9.60 -1.51 -1.40
C TRP A 139 9.07 -1.67 0.04
N VAL A 140 8.55 -0.61 0.66
CA VAL A 140 7.93 -0.70 2.00
C VAL A 140 6.74 -1.65 1.98
N TRP A 141 5.91 -1.58 0.94
CA TRP A 141 4.79 -2.48 0.75
C TRP A 141 5.24 -3.95 0.71
N SER A 142 6.36 -4.26 0.05
CA SER A 142 6.91 -5.62 0.06
C SER A 142 7.34 -6.08 1.46
N GLN A 143 7.83 -5.18 2.32
CA GLN A 143 8.11 -5.50 3.72
C GLN A 143 6.82 -5.74 4.52
N VAL A 144 5.75 -4.99 4.26
CA VAL A 144 4.43 -5.23 4.83
C VAL A 144 3.91 -6.61 4.42
N ARG A 145 4.02 -7.00 3.15
CA ARG A 145 3.61 -8.33 2.68
C ARG A 145 4.39 -9.45 3.37
N LYS A 146 5.71 -9.28 3.55
CA LYS A 146 6.54 -10.20 4.33
C LYS A 146 6.13 -10.24 5.81
N TYR A 147 5.76 -9.11 6.40
CA TYR A 147 5.25 -9.05 7.77
C TYR A 147 3.93 -9.85 7.92
N VAL A 148 2.98 -9.67 7.01
CA VAL A 148 1.73 -10.44 6.98
C VAL A 148 2.02 -11.93 6.81
N SER A 149 2.90 -12.30 5.88
CA SER A 149 3.33 -13.70 5.71
C SER A 149 3.91 -14.27 7.00
N ASN A 150 4.79 -13.54 7.70
CA ASN A 150 5.35 -13.99 8.97
C ASN A 150 4.25 -14.18 10.04
N CYS A 151 3.28 -13.26 10.12
CA CYS A 151 2.15 -13.39 11.02
C CYS A 151 1.31 -14.65 10.71
N ALA A 152 1.03 -14.94 9.44
CA ALA A 152 0.27 -16.12 9.01
C ALA A 152 0.98 -17.43 9.38
N HIS A 153 2.31 -17.44 9.44
CA HIS A 153 3.13 -18.59 9.84
C HIS A 153 3.46 -18.60 11.35
N ASN A 154 2.78 -17.77 12.16
CA ASN A 154 3.03 -17.62 13.61
C ASN A 154 4.47 -17.19 13.97
N ILE A 155 5.16 -16.49 13.06
CA ILE A 155 6.48 -15.88 13.26
C ILE A 155 6.28 -14.40 13.64
N LEU A 156 5.49 -14.14 14.69
CA LEU A 156 5.21 -12.79 15.16
C LEU A 156 6.09 -12.47 16.38
N LYS A 157 6.87 -11.40 16.26
CA LYS A 157 7.49 -10.72 17.40
C LYS A 157 6.63 -9.56 17.82
N GLU A 158 6.59 -9.27 19.12
CA GLU A 158 5.68 -8.27 19.70
C GLU A 158 5.88 -6.89 19.04
N PRO A 159 4.83 -6.29 18.43
CA PRO A 159 4.96 -5.09 17.61
C PRO A 159 5.52 -3.87 18.34
N TRP A 160 5.25 -3.75 19.64
CA TRP A 160 5.73 -2.64 20.48
C TRP A 160 7.21 -2.76 20.86
N ARG A 161 7.89 -3.85 20.49
CA ARG A 161 9.34 -3.93 20.64
C ARG A 161 10.05 -3.18 19.53
N HIS A 162 11.11 -2.46 19.89
CA HIS A 162 11.97 -1.72 18.95
C HIS A 162 12.63 -2.61 17.89
N ASP A 163 12.91 -3.87 18.23
CA ASP A 163 13.56 -4.86 17.38
C ASP A 163 12.56 -5.80 16.68
N SER A 164 11.27 -5.43 16.66
CA SER A 164 10.21 -6.12 15.92
C SER A 164 10.24 -5.77 14.44
N MET A 165 9.65 -6.64 13.61
CA MET A 165 9.48 -6.31 12.19
C MET A 165 8.52 -5.12 12.01
N TYR A 166 7.47 -5.02 12.82
CA TYR A 166 6.57 -3.86 12.83
C TYR A 166 7.32 -2.53 12.98
N ALA A 167 8.19 -2.43 14.00
CA ALA A 167 8.94 -1.21 14.28
C ALA A 167 9.89 -0.84 13.14
N LYS A 168 10.52 -1.84 12.50
CA LYS A 168 11.39 -1.64 11.33
C LYS A 168 10.60 -1.11 10.13
N VAL A 169 9.50 -1.77 9.76
CA VAL A 169 8.67 -1.35 8.62
C VAL A 169 8.08 0.04 8.84
N LEU A 170 7.64 0.35 10.06
CA LEU A 170 7.16 1.69 10.41
C LEU A 170 8.26 2.75 10.27
N SER A 171 9.48 2.46 10.73
CA SER A 171 10.62 3.36 10.57
C SER A 171 10.96 3.59 9.09
N ASP A 172 10.96 2.52 8.29
CA ASP A 172 11.18 2.59 6.85
C ASP A 172 10.12 3.43 6.14
N PHE A 173 8.85 3.26 6.51
CA PHE A 173 7.75 4.06 5.98
C PHE A 173 7.92 5.55 6.30
N MET A 174 8.25 5.90 7.55
CA MET A 174 8.46 7.28 7.99
C MET A 174 9.65 7.94 7.28
N GLU A 175 10.75 7.20 7.09
CA GLU A 175 11.91 7.71 6.34
C GLU A 175 11.55 8.02 4.89
N ILE A 176 10.73 7.17 4.26
CA ILE A 176 10.30 7.32 2.87
C ILE A 176 9.31 8.46 2.74
N GLU A 177 8.30 8.53 3.61
CA GLU A 177 7.35 9.63 3.67
C GLU A 177 8.04 10.99 3.78
N ASN A 178 9.03 11.11 4.65
CA ASN A 178 9.80 12.35 4.80
C ASN A 178 10.51 12.78 3.52
N ARG A 179 10.82 11.84 2.62
CA ARG A 179 11.51 12.08 1.35
C ARG A 179 10.58 12.28 0.16
N ILE A 180 9.27 12.04 0.31
CA ILE A 180 8.31 12.34 -0.77
C ILE A 180 8.32 13.85 -1.01
N PRO A 181 8.68 14.32 -2.22
CA PRO A 181 8.69 15.74 -2.54
C PRO A 181 7.33 16.38 -2.31
N ILE A 182 7.35 17.63 -1.86
CA ILE A 182 6.13 18.36 -1.46
C ILE A 182 5.14 18.41 -2.61
N CYS A 183 5.60 18.54 -3.86
CA CYS A 183 4.77 18.61 -5.07
C CYS A 183 3.92 17.35 -5.31
N HIS A 184 4.36 16.19 -4.81
CA HIS A 184 3.66 14.91 -4.97
C HIS A 184 2.71 14.60 -3.79
N ARG A 185 2.83 15.31 -2.66
CA ARG A 185 1.95 15.10 -1.50
C ARG A 185 0.51 15.49 -1.79
N TYR A 186 -0.41 14.87 -1.05
CA TYR A 186 -1.85 15.01 -1.29
C TYR A 186 -2.32 16.47 -1.30
N ASP A 187 -1.91 17.26 -0.30
CA ASP A 187 -2.33 18.65 -0.15
C ASP A 187 -1.79 19.59 -1.22
N SER A 188 -0.64 19.26 -1.81
CA SER A 188 0.00 20.06 -2.86
C SER A 188 -0.51 19.66 -4.24
N ALA A 189 -0.58 18.35 -4.52
CA ALA A 189 -1.06 17.82 -5.78
C ALA A 189 -2.53 18.19 -6.01
N LYS A 190 -3.32 18.29 -4.93
CA LYS A 190 -4.73 18.74 -4.92
C LYS A 190 -5.57 17.96 -5.92
N PHE A 191 -5.40 16.64 -5.97
CA PHE A 191 -6.13 15.75 -6.91
C PHE A 191 -7.63 16.06 -6.92
N TYR A 192 -8.22 16.29 -5.75
CA TYR A 192 -9.64 16.65 -5.61
C TYR A 192 -10.07 17.88 -6.45
N LYS A 193 -9.20 18.86 -6.67
CA LYS A 193 -9.46 20.07 -7.49
C LYS A 193 -9.21 19.88 -8.99
N ARG A 194 -8.57 18.79 -9.41
CA ARG A 194 -8.19 18.54 -10.80
C ARG A 194 -9.41 18.16 -11.65
N LYS A 195 -9.41 18.63 -12.90
CA LYS A 195 -10.47 18.34 -13.88
C LYS A 195 -10.22 17.00 -14.58
N VAL A 196 -11.28 16.32 -15.01
CA VAL A 196 -11.18 15.00 -15.66
C VAL A 196 -10.30 15.05 -16.91
N GLU A 197 -10.37 16.13 -17.69
CA GLU A 197 -9.61 16.33 -18.92
C GLU A 197 -8.11 16.46 -18.64
N GLU A 198 -7.74 17.18 -17.56
CA GLU A 198 -6.35 17.34 -17.12
C GLU A 198 -5.74 16.00 -16.72
N LEU A 199 -6.53 15.15 -16.06
CA LEU A 199 -6.10 13.81 -15.64
C LEU A 199 -5.87 12.89 -16.83
N LYS A 200 -6.74 12.97 -17.85
CA LYS A 200 -6.62 12.17 -19.08
C LYS A 200 -5.36 12.54 -19.88
N VAL A 201 -5.07 13.83 -20.02
CA VAL A 201 -3.88 14.31 -20.75
C VAL A 201 -2.59 13.98 -20.01
N ASN A 202 -2.58 14.02 -18.67
CA ASN A 202 -1.40 13.77 -17.85
C ASN A 202 -1.45 12.41 -17.15
N ARG A 203 -1.93 11.38 -17.84
CA ARG A 203 -2.13 10.04 -17.26
C ARG A 203 -0.85 9.45 -16.69
N ASP A 204 0.28 9.70 -17.34
CA ASP A 204 1.61 9.21 -16.91
C ASP A 204 2.03 9.73 -15.55
N TYR A 205 1.50 10.88 -15.11
CA TYR A 205 1.71 11.38 -13.75
C TYR A 205 0.64 10.87 -12.78
N TRP A 206 -0.64 10.98 -13.16
CA TRP A 206 -1.74 10.71 -12.24
C TRP A 206 -1.97 9.23 -11.94
N ALA A 207 -1.61 8.32 -12.86
CA ALA A 207 -1.72 6.89 -12.61
C ALA A 207 -0.69 6.41 -11.56
N PRO A 208 0.62 6.72 -11.69
CA PRO A 208 1.59 6.50 -10.61
C PRO A 208 1.21 7.22 -9.32
N TRP A 209 0.75 8.47 -9.39
CA TRP A 209 0.33 9.21 -8.20
C TRP A 209 -0.82 8.51 -7.45
N LEU A 210 -1.85 8.04 -8.15
CA LEU A 210 -2.92 7.26 -7.51
C LEU A 210 -2.39 5.95 -6.91
N LYS A 211 -1.53 5.23 -7.65
CA LYS A 211 -0.91 4.00 -7.13
C LYS A 211 -0.12 4.29 -5.85
N GLU A 212 0.64 5.37 -5.84
CA GLU A 212 1.40 5.86 -4.69
C GLU A 212 0.48 6.11 -3.49
N GLN A 213 -0.57 6.92 -3.66
CA GLN A 213 -1.48 7.27 -2.56
C GLN A 213 -2.24 6.05 -2.01
N PHE A 214 -2.70 5.15 -2.87
CA PHE A 214 -3.31 3.89 -2.42
C PHE A 214 -2.30 3.03 -1.64
N THR A 215 -1.04 2.96 -2.10
CA THR A 215 0.03 2.21 -1.42
C THR A 215 0.39 2.84 -0.08
N TYR A 216 0.54 4.17 -0.05
CA TYR A 216 0.82 4.96 1.14
C TYR A 216 -0.21 4.71 2.24
N HIS A 217 -1.50 4.66 1.91
CA HIS A 217 -2.54 4.35 2.90
C HIS A 217 -2.68 2.84 3.18
N ALA A 218 -2.44 1.97 2.22
CA ALA A 218 -2.51 0.51 2.44
C ALA A 218 -1.45 0.02 3.45
N ILE A 219 -0.24 0.58 3.43
CA ILE A 219 0.85 0.23 4.36
C ILE A 219 0.41 0.29 5.82
N PRO A 220 0.01 1.46 6.38
CA PRO A 220 -0.42 1.55 7.76
C PRO A 220 -1.75 0.86 8.03
N THR A 221 -2.66 0.73 7.04
CA THR A 221 -3.90 -0.04 7.21
C THR A 221 -3.60 -1.53 7.48
N VAL A 222 -2.75 -2.16 6.68
CA VAL A 222 -2.37 -3.56 6.87
C VAL A 222 -1.51 -3.75 8.11
N LEU A 223 -0.49 -2.90 8.28
CA LEU A 223 0.44 -2.99 9.41
C LEU A 223 -0.29 -2.91 10.75
N ASN A 224 -1.40 -2.16 10.81
CA ASN A 224 -2.19 -1.98 12.03
C ASN A 224 -3.51 -2.77 12.03
N HIS A 225 -3.72 -3.69 11.09
CA HIS A 225 -4.99 -4.37 10.93
C HIS A 225 -5.35 -5.17 12.20
N PRO A 226 -6.50 -4.91 12.86
CA PRO A 226 -6.85 -5.52 14.17
C PRO A 226 -6.74 -7.05 14.20
N PHE A 227 -7.14 -7.70 13.10
CA PHE A 227 -7.01 -9.14 12.89
C PHE A 227 -5.63 -9.72 13.23
N LEU A 228 -4.54 -9.08 12.77
CA LEU A 228 -3.18 -9.63 12.92
C LEU A 228 -2.84 -9.84 14.40
N TYR A 229 -3.27 -8.91 15.25
CA TYR A 229 -2.97 -8.94 16.68
C TYR A 229 -3.93 -9.83 17.45
N ILE A 230 -5.22 -9.86 17.08
CA ILE A 230 -6.20 -10.78 17.68
C ILE A 230 -5.76 -12.23 17.45
N VAL A 231 -5.45 -12.60 16.20
CA VAL A 231 -4.99 -13.94 15.87
C VAL A 231 -3.62 -14.23 16.49
N GLY A 232 -2.70 -13.26 16.47
CA GLY A 232 -1.39 -13.41 17.11
C GLY A 232 -1.49 -13.69 18.61
N ALA A 233 -2.42 -13.05 19.33
CA ALA A 233 -2.64 -13.27 20.76
C ALA A 233 -3.32 -14.61 21.05
N GLN A 234 -4.19 -15.09 20.17
CA GLN A 234 -4.80 -16.43 20.30
C GLN A 234 -3.77 -17.55 20.20
N HIS A 235 -2.77 -17.40 19.31
CA HIS A 235 -1.69 -18.38 19.15
C HIS A 235 -0.59 -18.24 20.22
N ASN A 236 -0.51 -17.08 20.89
CA ASN A 236 0.52 -16.79 21.89
C ASN A 236 -0.14 -16.33 23.20
N PRO A 237 -0.47 -17.23 24.14
CA PRO A 237 -1.15 -16.89 25.39
C PRO A 237 -0.43 -15.87 26.27
N ASN A 238 0.89 -15.71 26.10
CA ASN A 238 1.71 -14.73 26.82
C ASN A 238 1.73 -13.33 26.16
N LEU A 239 1.12 -13.18 24.98
CA LEU A 239 1.06 -11.92 24.24
C LEU A 239 -0.06 -11.03 24.79
N ALA A 240 0.21 -10.34 25.89
CA ALA A 240 -0.68 -9.30 26.40
C ALA A 240 -0.48 -8.00 25.59
N ILE A 241 -1.46 -7.66 24.75
CA ILE A 241 -1.39 -6.44 23.93
C ILE A 241 -1.55 -5.20 24.82
N PRO A 242 -0.57 -4.27 24.86
CA PRO A 242 -0.71 -3.04 25.63
C PRO A 242 -1.86 -2.18 25.09
N ASN A 243 -2.71 -1.67 25.98
CA ASN A 243 -3.87 -0.84 25.62
C ASN A 243 -3.50 0.39 24.78
N THR A 244 -2.37 1.03 25.08
CA THR A 244 -1.87 2.19 24.33
C THR A 244 -1.52 1.82 22.89
N PHE A 245 -0.88 0.66 22.69
CA PHE A 245 -0.59 0.14 21.36
C PHE A 245 -1.87 -0.19 20.61
N TRP A 246 -2.77 -0.96 21.25
CA TRP A 246 -4.03 -1.37 20.64
C TRP A 246 -4.88 -0.19 20.17
N ARG A 247 -5.04 0.84 21.03
CA ARG A 247 -5.79 2.05 20.71
C ARG A 247 -5.20 2.77 19.50
N ARG A 248 -3.90 3.07 19.54
CA ARG A 248 -3.22 3.81 18.47
C ARG A 248 -3.23 3.02 17.15
N SER A 249 -2.99 1.72 17.21
CA SER A 249 -2.99 0.85 16.04
C SER A 249 -4.38 0.81 15.38
N SER A 250 -5.41 0.61 16.18
CA SER A 250 -6.82 0.66 15.76
C SER A 250 -7.19 1.98 15.07
N GLU A 251 -6.81 3.11 15.67
CA GLU A 251 -7.02 4.45 15.09
C GLU A 251 -6.32 4.62 13.74
N LEU A 252 -5.05 4.21 13.63
CA LEU A 252 -4.29 4.28 12.38
C LEU A 252 -4.91 3.41 11.29
N ALA A 253 -5.30 2.18 11.61
CA ALA A 253 -5.92 1.26 10.64
C ALA A 253 -7.19 1.87 10.05
N LEU A 254 -8.08 2.39 10.90
CA LEU A 254 -9.34 2.98 10.52
C LEU A 254 -9.18 4.31 9.77
N LEU A 255 -8.26 5.17 10.21
CA LEU A 255 -7.93 6.43 9.54
C LEU A 255 -7.53 6.17 8.08
N HIS A 256 -6.56 5.29 7.87
CA HIS A 256 -6.04 5.03 6.53
C HIS A 256 -6.99 4.18 5.67
N ALA A 257 -7.78 3.27 6.25
CA ALA A 257 -8.86 2.59 5.53
C ALA A 257 -9.94 3.57 5.06
N THR A 258 -10.23 4.60 5.86
CA THR A 258 -11.14 5.70 5.47
C THR A 258 -10.57 6.52 4.33
N TRP A 259 -9.25 6.77 4.33
CA TRP A 259 -8.57 7.44 3.22
C TRP A 259 -8.64 6.63 1.92
N ILE A 260 -8.46 5.31 1.96
CA ILE A 260 -8.65 4.45 0.78
C ILE A 260 -10.08 4.61 0.24
N ALA A 261 -11.10 4.59 1.10
CA ALA A 261 -12.49 4.80 0.71
C ALA A 261 -12.72 6.18 0.05
N ARG A 262 -12.06 7.23 0.54
CA ARG A 262 -12.12 8.57 -0.06
C ARG A 262 -11.37 8.65 -1.40
N MET A 263 -10.22 8.00 -1.52
CA MET A 263 -9.46 7.90 -2.77
C MET A 263 -10.28 7.17 -3.84
N ILE A 264 -11.04 6.14 -3.45
CA ILE A 264 -12.01 5.46 -4.31
C ILE A 264 -13.06 6.44 -4.85
N ASP A 265 -13.72 7.23 -3.98
CA ASP A 265 -14.71 8.22 -4.42
C ASP A 265 -14.10 9.18 -5.45
N MET A 266 -12.93 9.74 -5.16
CA MET A 266 -12.28 10.68 -6.09
C MET A 266 -11.91 10.02 -7.42
N ALA A 267 -11.40 8.78 -7.42
CA ALA A 267 -11.05 8.07 -8.65
C ALA A 267 -12.31 7.70 -9.47
N VAL A 268 -13.41 7.34 -8.80
CA VAL A 268 -14.70 7.05 -9.43
C VAL A 268 -15.30 8.31 -10.04
N ASP A 269 -15.40 9.39 -9.27
CA ASP A 269 -15.97 10.67 -9.69
C ASP A 269 -15.22 11.26 -10.89
N LYS A 270 -13.89 11.11 -10.90
CA LYS A 270 -13.02 11.55 -11.99
C LYS A 270 -12.90 10.54 -13.14
N GLN A 271 -13.58 9.39 -13.05
CA GLN A 271 -13.62 8.34 -14.07
C GLN A 271 -12.22 7.87 -14.50
N VAL A 272 -11.29 7.77 -13.54
CA VAL A 272 -9.92 7.32 -13.84
C VAL A 272 -9.94 5.81 -14.14
N PRO A 273 -9.44 5.36 -15.31
CA PRO A 273 -9.41 3.94 -15.67
C PRO A 273 -8.29 3.24 -14.90
N LEU A 274 -8.65 2.55 -13.82
CA LEU A 274 -7.74 1.73 -13.02
C LEU A 274 -7.88 0.27 -13.43
N ALA A 275 -6.79 -0.35 -13.87
CA ALA A 275 -6.76 -1.75 -14.31
C ALA A 275 -5.94 -2.65 -13.37
N ASP A 276 -5.03 -2.07 -12.60
CA ASP A 276 -4.12 -2.81 -11.73
C ASP A 276 -4.89 -3.48 -10.56
N PRO A 277 -4.74 -4.80 -10.34
CA PRO A 277 -5.52 -5.54 -9.35
C PRO A 277 -5.18 -5.15 -7.91
N PHE A 278 -4.04 -4.49 -7.67
CA PHE A 278 -3.71 -3.91 -6.37
C PHE A 278 -4.77 -2.90 -5.90
N PHE A 279 -5.41 -2.13 -6.79
CA PHE A 279 -6.46 -1.20 -6.37
C PHE A 279 -7.66 -1.95 -5.78
N GLY A 280 -8.03 -3.09 -6.38
CA GLY A 280 -9.02 -4.00 -5.83
C GLY A 280 -8.56 -4.61 -4.50
N HIS A 281 -7.30 -5.01 -4.39
CA HIS A 281 -6.74 -5.54 -3.16
C HIS A 281 -6.73 -4.52 -2.00
N ALA A 282 -6.28 -3.29 -2.24
CA ALA A 282 -6.32 -2.21 -1.27
C ALA A 282 -7.76 -1.91 -0.80
N ALA A 283 -8.74 -1.95 -1.72
CA ALA A 283 -10.14 -1.82 -1.39
C ALA A 283 -10.65 -3.00 -0.53
N ALA A 284 -10.25 -4.24 -0.84
CA ALA A 284 -10.61 -5.40 -0.05
C ALA A 284 -10.04 -5.33 1.38
N ILE A 285 -8.78 -4.91 1.54
CA ILE A 285 -8.15 -4.65 2.84
C ILE A 285 -8.90 -3.56 3.61
N ALA A 286 -9.22 -2.44 2.97
CA ALA A 286 -9.99 -1.37 3.61
C ALA A 286 -11.38 -1.85 4.03
N ALA A 287 -12.02 -2.67 3.20
CA ALA A 287 -13.31 -3.28 3.50
C ALA A 287 -13.23 -4.17 4.75
N THR A 288 -12.18 -4.98 4.93
CA THR A 288 -12.05 -5.84 6.13
C THR A 288 -11.86 -5.04 7.42
N VAL A 289 -11.17 -3.89 7.37
CA VAL A 289 -11.09 -2.95 8.49
C VAL A 289 -12.46 -2.33 8.77
N HIS A 290 -13.16 -1.82 7.75
CA HIS A 290 -14.49 -1.23 7.96
C HIS A 290 -15.52 -2.26 8.45
N LEU A 291 -15.42 -3.51 7.99
CA LEU A 291 -16.22 -4.63 8.46
C LEU A 291 -16.02 -4.86 9.96
N TYR A 292 -14.77 -4.79 10.45
CA TYR A 292 -14.46 -4.86 11.89
C TYR A 292 -15.20 -3.77 12.68
N TYR A 293 -15.28 -2.54 12.16
CA TYR A 293 -15.96 -1.43 12.82
C TYR A 293 -17.48 -1.37 12.59
N CYS A 294 -18.03 -2.26 11.76
CA CYS A 294 -19.49 -2.40 11.62
C CYS A 294 -20.15 -2.92 12.91
N CYS A 295 -19.40 -3.42 13.90
CA CYS A 295 -19.93 -3.73 15.23
C CYS A 295 -19.49 -2.74 16.33
N ALA A 296 -18.99 -1.54 15.98
CA ALA A 296 -18.57 -0.54 16.96
C ALA A 296 -19.72 -0.08 17.88
N ALA A 297 -19.40 0.25 19.13
CA ALA A 297 -20.39 0.78 20.09
C ALA A 297 -20.95 2.15 19.67
N ALA A 298 -20.12 2.99 19.06
CA ALA A 298 -20.49 4.34 18.65
C ALA A 298 -21.33 4.32 17.34
N PRO A 299 -22.61 4.76 17.35
CA PRO A 299 -23.49 4.62 16.19
C PRO A 299 -23.00 5.35 14.93
N ARG A 300 -22.39 6.54 15.09
CA ARG A 300 -21.84 7.32 13.98
C ARG A 300 -20.68 6.59 13.29
N LEU A 301 -19.77 6.02 14.07
CA LEU A 301 -18.65 5.25 13.56
C LEU A 301 -19.17 4.01 12.82
N LYS A 302 -20.09 3.28 13.46
CA LYS A 302 -20.70 2.09 12.90
C LYS A 302 -21.37 2.35 11.53
N TYR A 303 -22.17 3.41 11.42
CA TYR A 303 -22.82 3.82 10.16
C TYR A 303 -21.81 4.20 9.08
N LYS A 304 -20.80 5.02 9.45
CA LYS A 304 -19.75 5.42 8.52
C LYS A 304 -18.94 4.22 8.01
N SER A 305 -18.58 3.29 8.90
CA SER A 305 -17.86 2.07 8.52
C SER A 305 -18.70 1.18 7.61
N ASN A 306 -20.00 1.03 7.83
CA ASN A 306 -20.85 0.29 6.88
C ASN A 306 -20.86 0.96 5.49
N THR A 307 -21.02 2.30 5.46
CA THR A 307 -21.00 3.08 4.22
C THR A 307 -19.70 2.87 3.44
N ASP A 308 -18.55 2.99 4.11
CA ASP A 308 -17.24 2.82 3.47
C ASP A 308 -16.96 1.34 3.12
N PHE A 309 -17.45 0.38 3.89
CA PHE A 309 -17.41 -1.05 3.57
C PHE A 309 -18.13 -1.34 2.24
N VAL A 310 -19.38 -0.91 2.10
CA VAL A 310 -20.19 -1.09 0.88
C VAL A 310 -19.50 -0.44 -0.32
N LYS A 311 -18.92 0.75 -0.12
CA LYS A 311 -18.17 1.47 -1.15
C LYS A 311 -16.95 0.69 -1.63
N CYS A 312 -16.12 0.19 -0.72
CA CYS A 312 -14.93 -0.59 -1.06
C CYS A 312 -15.31 -1.86 -1.84
N LYS A 313 -16.36 -2.55 -1.41
CA LYS A 313 -16.89 -3.75 -2.07
C LYS A 313 -17.42 -3.44 -3.48
N ARG A 314 -18.18 -2.36 -3.66
CA ARG A 314 -18.66 -1.90 -4.97
C ARG A 314 -17.51 -1.54 -5.91
N PHE A 315 -16.47 -0.91 -5.39
CA PHE A 315 -15.29 -0.58 -6.17
C PHE A 315 -14.53 -1.82 -6.64
N LEU A 316 -14.32 -2.81 -5.76
CA LEU A 316 -13.71 -4.09 -6.11
C LEU A 316 -14.45 -4.81 -7.25
N LYS A 317 -15.80 -4.78 -7.23
CA LYS A 317 -16.62 -5.39 -8.29
C LYS A 317 -16.36 -4.86 -9.69
N ARG A 318 -15.85 -3.63 -9.82
CA ARG A 318 -15.50 -3.03 -11.13
C ARG A 318 -14.36 -3.77 -11.84
N PHE A 319 -13.52 -4.47 -11.10
CA PHE A 319 -12.35 -5.19 -11.64
C PHE A 319 -12.66 -6.65 -11.98
N VAL A 320 -13.81 -7.20 -11.56
CA VAL A 320 -14.13 -8.64 -11.68
C VAL A 320 -14.16 -9.14 -13.12
N HIS A 321 -14.52 -8.28 -14.08
CA HIS A 321 -14.56 -8.63 -15.49
C HIS A 321 -13.19 -8.60 -16.18
N THR A 322 -12.23 -7.88 -15.60
CA THR A 322 -10.90 -7.64 -16.20
C THR A 322 -9.78 -8.29 -15.42
N SER A 323 -10.04 -8.81 -14.21
CA SER A 323 -9.05 -9.46 -13.36
C SER A 323 -9.69 -10.63 -12.61
N ALA A 324 -9.18 -11.84 -12.87
CA ALA A 324 -9.60 -13.02 -12.12
C ALA A 324 -9.11 -12.97 -10.65
N ALA A 325 -7.97 -12.34 -10.38
CA ALA A 325 -7.51 -12.09 -9.01
C ALA A 325 -8.53 -11.25 -8.22
N CYS A 326 -9.06 -10.17 -8.82
CA CYS A 326 -10.12 -9.38 -8.17
C CYS A 326 -11.44 -10.15 -8.06
N LYS A 327 -11.75 -11.04 -8.99
CA LYS A 327 -12.91 -11.95 -8.87
C LYS A 327 -12.78 -12.90 -7.68
N ALA A 328 -11.58 -13.41 -7.39
CA ALA A 328 -11.32 -14.22 -6.22
C ALA A 328 -11.46 -13.40 -4.92
N LEU A 329 -10.90 -12.18 -4.87
CA LEU A 329 -11.11 -11.25 -3.75
C LEU A 329 -12.60 -10.97 -3.49
N ASP A 330 -13.38 -10.70 -4.54
CA ASP A 330 -14.81 -10.40 -4.41
C ASP A 330 -15.57 -11.58 -3.81
N ARG A 331 -15.29 -12.80 -4.28
CA ARG A 331 -15.86 -14.04 -3.72
C ARG A 331 -15.52 -14.21 -2.24
N ASN A 332 -14.27 -13.98 -1.86
CA ASN A 332 -13.81 -14.12 -0.48
C ASN A 332 -14.44 -13.09 0.44
N LEU A 333 -14.50 -11.83 0.00
CA LEU A 333 -15.15 -10.76 0.72
C LEU A 333 -16.68 -11.00 0.82
N ASP A 334 -17.33 -11.51 -0.22
CA ASP A 334 -18.74 -11.92 -0.20
C ASP A 334 -19.00 -13.07 0.77
N LYS A 335 -18.13 -14.07 0.82
CA LYS A 335 -18.24 -15.19 1.78
C LYS A 335 -18.03 -14.69 3.21
N MET A 336 -17.05 -13.82 3.44
CA MET A 336 -16.82 -13.19 4.74
C MET A 336 -18.00 -12.30 5.18
N THR A 337 -18.59 -11.55 4.25
CA THR A 337 -19.79 -10.72 4.52
C THR A 337 -20.95 -11.59 5.00
N ARG A 338 -21.22 -12.71 4.31
CA ARG A 338 -22.29 -13.64 4.69
C ARG A 338 -22.07 -14.27 6.06
N MET A 339 -20.82 -14.63 6.37
CA MET A 339 -20.46 -15.14 7.70
C MET A 339 -20.65 -14.08 8.79
N ALA A 340 -20.29 -12.83 8.50
CA ALA A 340 -20.43 -11.73 9.43
C ALA A 340 -21.89 -11.35 9.71
N ALA A 341 -22.75 -11.35 8.68
CA ALA A 341 -24.17 -10.99 8.78
C ALA A 341 -25.04 -12.07 9.45
N GLY A 342 -24.62 -13.34 9.40
CA GLY A 342 -25.40 -14.47 9.89
C GLY A 342 -26.45 -14.96 8.87
N PRO A 343 -27.26 -15.97 9.24
CA PRO A 343 -28.21 -16.62 8.32
C PRO A 343 -29.41 -15.74 7.93
N GLU A 344 -29.65 -14.64 8.65
CA GLU A 344 -30.74 -13.70 8.35
C GLU A 344 -30.26 -12.68 7.32
N SER A 345 -30.69 -12.87 6.08
CA SER A 345 -30.48 -11.95 4.95
C SER A 345 -31.10 -10.58 5.25
N MET A 346 -30.32 -9.64 5.76
CA MET A 346 -30.69 -8.22 5.83
C MET A 346 -30.08 -7.44 4.65
N ASP A 347 -30.72 -6.34 4.28
CA ASP A 347 -30.13 -5.38 3.34
C ASP A 347 -28.81 -4.84 3.93
N MET A 348 -27.71 -5.00 3.18
CA MET A 348 -26.37 -4.64 3.65
C MET A 348 -26.20 -3.13 3.84
N GLU A 349 -27.00 -2.30 3.17
CA GLU A 349 -26.91 -0.84 3.32
C GLU A 349 -27.36 -0.36 4.71
N ASP A 350 -28.26 -1.09 5.38
CA ASP A 350 -28.74 -0.81 6.74
C ASP A 350 -28.21 -1.81 7.79
N TRP A 351 -27.25 -2.67 7.41
CA TRP A 351 -26.74 -3.70 8.30
C TRP A 351 -25.91 -3.12 9.46
N MET A 352 -26.43 -3.27 10.68
CA MET A 352 -25.85 -2.71 11.90
C MET A 352 -25.74 -3.75 13.02
N PRO A 353 -24.80 -4.71 12.94
CA PRO A 353 -24.67 -5.82 13.89
C PRO A 353 -24.13 -5.38 15.26
N SER A 354 -24.54 -6.04 16.35
CA SER A 354 -23.86 -5.96 17.66
C SER A 354 -22.70 -6.94 17.77
N LYS A 355 -22.62 -7.91 16.85
CA LYS A 355 -21.66 -9.00 16.86
C LYS A 355 -21.42 -9.47 15.43
N ILE A 356 -20.17 -9.77 15.08
CA ILE A 356 -19.79 -10.30 13.77
C ILE A 356 -18.87 -11.51 13.93
N TYR A 357 -18.91 -12.38 12.93
CA TYR A 357 -18.09 -13.57 12.84
C TYR A 357 -17.22 -13.51 11.58
N LEU A 358 -15.90 -13.50 11.75
CA LEU A 358 -14.95 -13.40 10.64
C LEU A 358 -14.19 -14.72 10.47
N SER A 359 -14.10 -15.19 9.23
CA SER A 359 -13.28 -16.36 8.90
C SER A 359 -11.79 -16.00 8.92
N VAL A 360 -11.00 -16.72 9.72
CA VAL A 360 -9.54 -16.56 9.76
C VAL A 360 -8.89 -16.90 8.41
N PRO A 361 -9.22 -18.04 7.76
CA PRO A 361 -8.68 -18.37 6.43
C PRO A 361 -8.95 -17.29 5.38
N LEU A 362 -10.19 -16.83 5.24
CA LEU A 362 -10.54 -15.81 4.23
C LEU A 362 -9.83 -14.49 4.48
N MET A 363 -9.62 -14.10 5.74
CA MET A 363 -8.86 -12.91 6.07
C MET A 363 -7.39 -13.04 5.67
N TRP A 364 -6.78 -14.20 5.90
CA TRP A 364 -5.42 -14.47 5.44
C TRP A 364 -5.31 -14.47 3.91
N GLU A 365 -6.26 -15.03 3.19
CA GLU A 365 -6.30 -15.00 1.72
C GLU A 365 -6.39 -13.57 1.19
N ILE A 366 -7.25 -12.73 1.79
CA ILE A 366 -7.36 -11.32 1.43
C ILE A 366 -6.05 -10.58 1.73
N LEU A 367 -5.51 -10.66 2.95
CA LEU A 367 -4.32 -9.89 3.35
C LEU A 367 -3.03 -10.33 2.64
N GLN A 368 -2.89 -11.63 2.31
CA GLN A 368 -1.73 -12.16 1.59
C GLN A 368 -1.87 -12.06 0.07
N PHE A 369 -3.07 -11.70 -0.42
CA PHE A 369 -3.39 -11.69 -1.85
C PHE A 369 -3.10 -13.05 -2.52
N SER A 370 -3.42 -14.14 -1.80
CA SER A 370 -3.19 -15.51 -2.24
C SER A 370 -4.51 -16.14 -2.67
N PHE A 371 -4.58 -16.63 -3.90
CA PHE A 371 -5.77 -17.31 -4.41
C PHE A 371 -5.41 -18.66 -5.01
N THR A 372 -6.15 -19.68 -4.61
CA THR A 372 -6.22 -20.97 -5.28
C THR A 372 -7.46 -20.95 -6.17
N ASP A 373 -7.33 -21.35 -7.43
CA ASP A 373 -8.50 -21.48 -8.30
C ASP A 373 -9.25 -22.76 -7.91
N ASP A 374 -10.38 -22.62 -7.23
CA ASP A 374 -11.25 -23.73 -6.80
C ASP A 374 -11.97 -24.42 -7.98
N SER A 375 -11.63 -24.09 -9.23
CA SER A 375 -12.23 -24.72 -10.41
C SER A 375 -11.77 -26.18 -10.52
N HIS A 376 -12.53 -27.08 -9.91
CA HIS A 376 -12.49 -28.52 -10.12
C HIS A 376 -12.84 -28.96 -11.56
N GLU A 377 -13.19 -28.03 -12.45
CA GLU A 377 -13.42 -28.29 -13.87
C GLU A 377 -12.17 -27.91 -14.69
N ALA A 378 -11.27 -28.89 -14.82
CA ALA A 378 -10.32 -29.04 -15.93
C ALA A 378 -9.65 -27.76 -16.46
N SER A 379 -8.69 -27.21 -15.72
CA SER A 379 -7.71 -26.31 -16.34
C SER A 379 -6.45 -27.09 -16.73
N THR A 380 -6.36 -27.42 -18.02
CA THR A 380 -5.11 -27.79 -18.71
C THR A 380 -4.09 -26.64 -18.76
N ALA A 381 -4.13 -25.66 -17.83
CA ALA A 381 -3.31 -24.45 -17.83
C ALA A 381 -2.45 -24.28 -16.55
N GLY A 382 -2.10 -25.39 -15.89
CA GLY A 382 -1.02 -25.40 -14.90
C GLY A 382 0.34 -25.30 -15.60
N LEU A 383 1.21 -24.39 -15.14
CA LEU A 383 2.62 -24.34 -15.58
C LEU A 383 3.35 -25.67 -15.33
N LEU A 384 2.96 -26.35 -14.25
CA LEU A 384 3.57 -27.58 -13.77
C LEU A 384 2.66 -28.77 -14.05
N ASP A 385 3.27 -29.91 -14.34
CA ASP A 385 2.59 -31.20 -14.39
C ASP A 385 2.01 -31.56 -13.00
N ALA A 386 0.98 -32.40 -12.98
CA ALA A 386 0.34 -32.84 -11.75
C ALA A 386 1.33 -33.48 -10.75
N SER A 387 2.41 -34.12 -11.24
CA SER A 387 3.47 -34.69 -10.39
C SER A 387 4.30 -33.66 -9.62
N LEU A 388 4.33 -32.41 -10.07
CA LEU A 388 5.07 -31.30 -9.47
C LEU A 388 4.16 -30.28 -8.78
N THR A 389 2.84 -30.44 -8.92
CA THR A 389 1.88 -29.60 -8.23
C THR A 389 1.88 -30.05 -6.76
N PRO A 390 2.23 -29.16 -5.81
CA PRO A 390 2.15 -29.54 -4.41
C PRO A 390 0.73 -30.01 -4.12
N PRO A 391 0.55 -31.08 -3.33
CA PRO A 391 -0.79 -31.44 -2.90
C PRO A 391 -1.40 -30.19 -2.29
N VAL A 392 -2.59 -29.78 -2.75
CA VAL A 392 -3.42 -28.85 -1.99
C VAL A 392 -3.39 -29.47 -0.61
N ALA A 393 -2.79 -28.77 0.36
CA ALA A 393 -2.85 -29.24 1.73
C ALA A 393 -4.34 -29.46 1.93
N ALA A 394 -4.76 -30.72 2.08
CA ALA A 394 -6.02 -30.99 2.68
C ALA A 394 -5.82 -30.31 4.03
N ASP A 395 -6.32 -29.08 4.14
CA ASP A 395 -6.44 -28.40 5.40
C ASP A 395 -7.21 -29.43 6.21
N ASP A 396 -6.49 -30.14 7.09
CA ASP A 396 -7.10 -30.80 8.22
C ASP A 396 -7.87 -29.67 8.89
N ALA A 397 -9.15 -29.64 8.54
CA ALA A 397 -10.13 -28.64 8.83
C ALA A 397 -9.72 -27.69 9.97
N SER A 398 -9.21 -26.53 9.58
CA SER A 398 -9.76 -25.30 10.12
C SER A 398 -11.06 -24.93 9.37
N GLU A 399 -11.86 -25.92 8.97
CA GLU A 399 -13.30 -25.75 8.80
C GLU A 399 -13.87 -25.41 10.19
N GLY A 400 -13.62 -24.20 10.67
CA GLY A 400 -14.10 -23.79 11.99
C GLY A 400 -13.41 -22.60 12.65
N SER A 401 -12.21 -22.16 12.25
CA SER A 401 -11.59 -21.01 12.92
C SER A 401 -12.27 -19.71 12.49
N THR A 402 -13.28 -19.36 13.27
CA THR A 402 -14.07 -18.15 13.16
C THR A 402 -13.72 -17.26 14.34
N LEU A 403 -13.33 -16.02 14.05
CA LEU A 403 -13.17 -14.99 15.04
C LEU A 403 -14.53 -14.38 15.35
N GLU A 404 -14.96 -14.58 16.58
CA GLU A 404 -16.07 -13.85 17.15
C GLU A 404 -15.59 -12.45 17.57
N ILE A 405 -16.21 -11.41 17.00
CA ILE A 405 -16.00 -10.02 17.41
C ILE A 405 -17.34 -9.51 17.95
N ILE A 406 -17.37 -9.27 19.25
CA ILE A 406 -18.48 -8.61 19.94
C ILE A 406 -18.23 -7.10 19.91
N VAL A 407 -19.28 -6.29 20.10
CA VAL A 407 -19.21 -4.83 20.30
C VAL A 407 -17.87 -4.41 20.88
N ALA A 408 -17.02 -3.87 20.01
CA ALA A 408 -15.75 -3.35 20.46
C ALA A 408 -16.07 -2.10 21.31
N THR A 409 -15.50 -2.01 22.51
CA THR A 409 -15.38 -0.74 23.22
C THR A 409 -14.48 0.16 22.39
N SER A 410 -15.04 0.75 21.35
CA SER A 410 -14.33 1.68 20.50
C SER A 410 -13.93 2.87 21.37
N PRO A 411 -12.66 3.31 21.33
CA PRO A 411 -12.32 4.65 21.81
C PRO A 411 -13.25 5.68 21.14
N GLU A 412 -13.39 6.87 21.73
CA GLU A 412 -13.96 8.00 20.98
C GLU A 412 -13.00 8.36 19.83
N ILE A 413 -13.14 7.68 18.68
CA ILE A 413 -12.30 7.90 17.50
C ILE A 413 -12.97 8.97 16.64
N SER A 414 -12.42 10.19 16.65
CA SER A 414 -12.74 11.23 15.67
C SER A 414 -11.76 11.17 14.50
N ILE A 415 -12.23 10.84 13.30
CA ILE A 415 -11.38 10.78 12.10
C ILE A 415 -11.41 12.15 11.40
N ASN A 416 -10.29 12.87 11.42
CA ASN A 416 -10.08 14.02 10.53
C ASN A 416 -9.43 13.53 9.23
N THR A 417 -10.00 13.92 8.08
CA THR A 417 -9.46 13.61 6.75
C THR A 417 -9.22 14.88 5.93
N ALA A 418 -9.13 16.06 6.53
CA ALA A 418 -9.02 17.30 5.78
C ALA A 418 -7.67 17.46 5.04
N ASP A 419 -6.62 16.78 5.51
CA ASP A 419 -5.18 17.06 5.29
C ASP A 419 -4.39 15.84 4.73
N GLY A 420 -5.06 14.89 4.06
CA GLY A 420 -4.39 13.65 3.65
C GLY A 420 -4.13 12.65 4.79
N GLY A 421 -4.42 12.98 6.06
CA GLY A 421 -3.91 12.22 7.21
C GLY A 421 -2.38 12.33 7.34
N GLN A 422 -1.80 13.42 6.80
CA GLN A 422 -0.37 13.65 6.65
C GLN A 422 0.18 14.72 7.61
N GLU A 423 -0.67 15.50 8.30
CA GLU A 423 -0.20 16.37 9.38
C GLU A 423 -0.25 15.66 10.73
N ALA A 424 0.87 15.69 11.45
CA ALA A 424 0.82 15.54 12.91
C ALA A 424 0.02 16.72 13.49
N PRO A 425 -0.77 16.57 14.58
CA PRO A 425 -1.48 17.68 15.19
C PRO A 425 -0.50 18.82 15.53
N THR A 426 -0.49 19.89 14.72
CA THR A 426 0.39 21.03 14.94
C THR A 426 -0.22 21.90 16.02
N MET A 427 0.30 21.81 17.24
CA MET A 427 0.26 22.97 18.13
C MET A 427 1.12 24.06 17.50
N SER A 428 0.54 25.22 17.23
CA SER A 428 1.23 26.35 16.61
C SER A 428 2.33 26.86 17.54
N PHE A 429 3.58 26.49 17.23
CA PHE A 429 4.74 27.07 17.88
C PHE A 429 4.99 28.46 17.30
N LYS A 430 4.54 29.52 17.99
CA LYS A 430 5.07 30.86 17.75
C LYS A 430 6.38 30.97 18.52
N ALA A 431 7.49 30.84 17.80
CA ALA A 431 8.77 31.29 18.32
C ALA A 431 8.74 32.83 18.41
N SER A 432 8.84 33.36 19.61
CA SER A 432 9.30 34.74 19.83
C SER A 432 10.51 34.72 20.74
N SER A 433 11.61 35.22 20.20
CA SER A 433 12.83 35.65 20.87
C SER A 433 12.59 36.36 22.20
N HIS A 434 13.38 36.03 23.22
CA HIS A 434 14.35 36.97 23.81
C HIS A 434 15.29 36.30 24.81
N SER A 435 16.55 36.73 24.73
CA SER A 435 17.63 36.49 25.67
C SER A 435 17.33 37.04 27.07
N HIS A 436 17.76 36.36 28.13
CA HIS A 436 18.86 36.80 29.00
C HIS A 436 18.96 35.91 30.26
N SER A 437 20.21 35.72 30.67
CA SER A 437 20.70 34.97 31.82
C SER A 437 20.22 35.46 33.19
N ALA A 438 20.14 34.58 34.19
CA ALA A 438 21.11 34.52 35.30
C ALA A 438 20.61 33.74 36.54
N ARG A 439 21.52 32.90 37.06
CA ARG A 439 21.90 32.66 38.49
C ARG A 439 20.93 31.98 39.47
N ASP A 440 21.35 30.76 39.83
CA ASP A 440 21.74 30.25 41.17
C ASP A 440 20.92 30.53 42.45
N SER A 441 20.66 29.40 43.15
CA SER A 441 20.83 29.13 44.60
C SER A 441 19.57 28.95 45.50
N PRO A 442 19.69 28.28 46.68
CA PRO A 442 18.96 27.04 46.99
C PRO A 442 18.31 27.02 48.42
N TRP A 443 17.78 25.86 48.86
CA TRP A 443 17.25 25.50 50.22
C TRP A 443 15.80 25.96 50.50
N SER A 444 14.92 25.27 51.26
CA SER A 444 14.82 23.91 51.82
C SER A 444 13.46 23.78 52.56
N THR A 445 12.88 22.55 52.58
CA THR A 445 11.94 21.94 53.58
C THR A 445 10.54 22.58 53.79
N TYR A 446 9.38 21.89 53.70
CA TYR A 446 8.88 20.73 54.48
C TYR A 446 7.62 20.10 53.81
N ARG A 447 7.29 18.87 54.25
CA ARG A 447 6.36 17.84 53.73
C ARG A 447 4.88 18.23 53.57
N ASP A 448 4.19 17.57 52.63
CA ASP A 448 3.06 16.68 52.97
C ASP A 448 2.81 15.61 51.87
N GLU A 449 2.21 14.48 52.28
CA GLU A 449 2.01 13.23 51.52
C GLU A 449 0.99 13.32 50.36
N ASP A 450 1.09 12.36 49.43
CA ASP A 450 0.13 11.97 48.39
C ASP A 450 -0.44 13.06 47.45
N SER A 451 0.17 13.23 46.27
CA SER A 451 -0.53 13.42 44.97
C SER A 451 0.49 13.71 43.86
N LEU A 452 0.91 12.69 43.12
CA LEU A 452 1.61 12.86 41.84
C LEU A 452 0.63 12.65 40.68
N ALA A 453 -0.28 13.61 40.48
CA ALA A 453 -0.93 13.87 39.21
C ALA A 453 -1.62 15.24 39.22
N PHE A 454 -0.86 16.33 39.42
CA PHE A 454 -1.41 17.68 39.29
C PHE A 454 -1.29 18.20 37.83
N HIS A 455 -2.45 18.26 37.17
CA HIS A 455 -2.99 19.28 36.25
C HIS A 455 -2.18 19.78 35.04
N PHE A 456 -2.81 19.66 33.86
CA PHE A 456 -2.95 20.79 32.94
C PHE A 456 -4.41 20.90 32.45
N THR A 457 -4.79 22.11 32.10
CA THR A 457 -5.98 22.81 32.60
C THR A 457 -7.17 22.88 31.63
N PRO A 458 -8.36 23.21 32.14
CA PRO A 458 -9.66 23.10 31.47
C PRO A 458 -10.19 24.46 31.02
N TRP A 459 -10.24 24.74 29.71
CA TRP A 459 -11.04 25.83 29.11
C TRP A 459 -11.35 25.50 27.65
N LEU A 460 -12.46 24.81 27.41
CA LEU A 460 -12.83 24.30 26.09
C LEU A 460 -14.28 24.61 25.75
N TYR A 461 -14.71 25.87 25.90
CA TYR A 461 -15.91 26.40 25.25
C TYR A 461 -15.74 27.89 24.97
N ALA A 462 -15.43 28.24 23.71
CA ALA A 462 -15.70 29.55 23.15
C ALA A 462 -16.09 29.40 21.68
N ASP A 463 -17.22 30.01 21.34
CA ASP A 463 -17.99 29.92 20.11
C ASP A 463 -17.26 30.53 18.89
N SER A 464 -17.41 29.94 17.70
CA SER A 464 -16.65 30.26 16.48
C SER A 464 -17.35 31.26 15.54
N SER A 465 -18.19 32.16 16.07
CA SER A 465 -18.99 33.08 15.24
C SER A 465 -18.35 34.45 14.98
N GLN A 466 -17.02 34.59 15.01
CA GLN A 466 -16.36 35.86 14.69
C GLN A 466 -15.02 35.64 14.00
N PHE A 467 -14.99 35.58 12.67
CA PHE A 467 -13.96 36.18 11.79
C PHE A 467 -14.45 36.08 10.35
N ILE A 468 -15.31 37.03 9.98
CA ILE A 468 -15.61 37.41 8.60
C ILE A 468 -14.49 38.37 8.15
N SER A 469 -14.02 38.18 6.91
CA SER A 469 -13.29 39.16 6.08
C SER A 469 -11.79 39.37 6.33
N MET A 470 -10.96 38.73 5.48
CA MET A 470 -9.86 39.34 4.71
C MET A 470 -9.33 38.21 3.80
N GLY A 471 -9.38 38.26 2.46
CA GLY A 471 -9.27 39.42 1.59
C GLY A 471 -7.93 39.33 0.87
N ASP A 472 -7.94 38.62 -0.26
CA ASP A 472 -7.18 38.92 -1.48
C ASP A 472 -5.66 39.13 -1.39
N MET A 473 -4.87 38.23 -2.00
CA MET A 473 -3.55 38.52 -2.58
C MET A 473 -3.19 37.40 -3.56
N GLY A 474 -3.40 37.68 -4.84
CA GLY A 474 -3.05 36.82 -5.95
C GLY A 474 -1.55 36.73 -6.21
N TYR A 475 -1.14 35.67 -6.90
CA TYR A 475 0.16 35.58 -7.58
C TYR A 475 -0.01 34.98 -8.97
N TYR A 476 0.73 35.59 -9.90
CA TYR A 476 0.57 35.53 -11.34
C TYR A 476 1.07 34.22 -11.97
N ASP A 477 0.35 33.82 -13.01
CA ASP A 477 0.67 32.78 -13.99
C ASP A 477 1.83 33.25 -14.90
N THR A 478 2.87 32.43 -15.05
CA THR A 478 3.84 32.54 -16.15
C THR A 478 4.26 31.15 -16.61
N GLN A 479 3.63 30.67 -17.69
CA GLN A 479 4.11 29.56 -18.52
C GLN A 479 5.12 30.08 -19.55
N PRO A 480 6.23 29.37 -19.80
CA PRO A 480 6.89 29.39 -21.10
C PRO A 480 6.55 28.12 -21.90
N ALA A 481 6.33 28.31 -23.20
CA ALA A 481 6.10 27.28 -24.20
C ALA A 481 7.32 26.36 -24.34
N MET A 482 7.10 25.03 -24.32
CA MET A 482 8.11 24.02 -24.62
C MET A 482 7.73 23.31 -25.92
N GLY A 483 8.68 23.32 -26.86
CA GLY A 483 8.59 22.73 -28.18
C GLY A 483 8.69 21.20 -28.17
N GLU A 484 8.32 20.65 -29.33
CA GLU A 484 8.17 19.24 -29.65
C GLU A 484 9.46 18.42 -29.48
N SER A 485 9.40 17.39 -28.62
CA SER A 485 9.98 16.04 -28.83
C SER A 485 9.81 15.24 -27.53
N ARG A 486 8.57 14.97 -27.12
CA ARG A 486 8.28 14.07 -25.98
C ARG A 486 8.22 12.65 -26.52
N SER A 487 9.21 11.83 -26.18
CA SER A 487 9.18 10.39 -26.47
C SER A 487 7.95 9.79 -25.77
N MET A 488 7.01 9.26 -26.56
CA MET A 488 5.87 8.48 -26.07
C MET A 488 6.36 7.35 -25.16
N ALA A 489 5.61 7.07 -24.10
CA ALA A 489 5.82 5.87 -23.30
C ALA A 489 5.60 4.64 -24.19
N TRP A 490 6.47 3.63 -24.11
CA TRP A 490 6.47 2.50 -25.04
C TRP A 490 5.24 1.57 -24.93
N TRP A 491 4.39 1.76 -23.92
CA TRP A 491 3.08 1.09 -23.78
C TRP A 491 1.92 1.89 -24.38
N GLU A 492 2.15 3.11 -24.87
CA GLU A 492 1.16 3.89 -25.61
C GLU A 492 1.24 3.53 -27.10
N GLY A 493 0.59 2.41 -27.45
CA GLY A 493 0.15 2.13 -28.80
C GLY A 493 -1.37 2.31 -28.87
N ASP A 494 -1.83 3.35 -29.55
CA ASP A 494 -3.23 3.52 -29.95
C ASP A 494 -3.65 2.35 -30.87
N ASN A 495 -4.28 1.33 -30.28
CA ASN A 495 -5.40 0.54 -30.84
C ASN A 495 -5.65 -0.71 -29.98
N PHE A 496 -6.44 -0.57 -28.92
CA PHE A 496 -7.11 -1.70 -28.26
C PHE A 496 -8.63 -1.50 -28.14
N SER A 497 -9.20 -0.61 -28.94
CA SER A 497 -10.65 -0.35 -28.99
C SER A 497 -11.36 -0.95 -30.21
N ASN A 498 -10.72 -1.81 -31.00
CA ASN A 498 -11.38 -2.51 -32.12
C ASN A 498 -10.81 -3.90 -32.40
N ILE A 499 -11.10 -4.89 -31.55
CA ILE A 499 -11.11 -6.29 -31.97
C ILE A 499 -12.38 -6.96 -31.43
N MET A 500 -13.42 -6.92 -32.27
CA MET A 500 -14.57 -7.82 -32.19
C MET A 500 -14.27 -9.10 -32.99
N PHE A 501 -14.42 -10.24 -32.30
CA PHE A 501 -14.79 -11.60 -32.76
C PHE A 501 -14.02 -12.31 -33.90
N ASN A 502 -13.66 -13.58 -33.67
CA ASN A 502 -14.49 -14.71 -34.14
C ASN A 502 -14.01 -16.08 -33.63
N HIS A 503 -14.99 -16.96 -33.44
CA HIS A 503 -14.94 -18.41 -33.24
C HIS A 503 -13.62 -19.12 -33.58
N PHE A 504 -13.07 -19.89 -32.63
CA PHE A 504 -13.16 -21.36 -32.55
C PHE A 504 -12.76 -21.85 -31.16
#